data_AF-A0A6D2G5G2-F1
#
_entry.id   AF-A0A6D2G5G2-F1
#
_cell.length_a   1.000
_cell.length_b   1.000
_cell.length_c   1.000
_cell.angle_alpha   90.00
_cell.angle_beta   90.00
_cell.angle_gamma   90.00
#
_symmetry.space_group_name_H-M   'P 1'
#
loop_
_entity.id
_entity.type
_entity.pdbx_description
1 polymer ?
#
loop_
_entity_poly.entity_id
_entity_poly.type
_entity_poly.pdbx_seq_one_letter_code
_entity_poly.pdbx_strand_id
1 'polypeptide(L)'
;MLVEQKIAALSQVENQYRRVVPDAGNMLAQQAIADVFCVNGDSEWRGLGVIESSGVHLTPEYQRFDAEAHFRPAPQQVYDDPRARCGEVLTGRCKPHQCPLFGKTCNPETAFGALMVSSEGACAAWYQYRQQECEV
;
A
#
# COMPACT_ATOMS: atom_id res chain seq x y z
N MET A 1 12.72 3.96 -21.44
CA MET A 1 12.00 2.69 -21.22
C MET A 1 10.48 2.84 -21.32
N LEU A 2 9.74 3.30 -20.29
CA LEU A 2 8.27 3.34 -20.35
C LEU A 2 7.73 4.27 -21.46
N VAL A 3 8.32 5.45 -21.61
CA VAL A 3 7.95 6.40 -22.69
C VAL A 3 8.27 5.83 -24.06
N GLU A 4 9.43 5.16 -24.22
CA GLU A 4 9.82 4.52 -25.48
C GLU A 4 8.88 3.38 -25.85
N GLN A 5 8.55 2.50 -24.91
CA GLN A 5 7.55 1.44 -25.11
C GLN A 5 6.19 2.02 -25.51
N LYS A 6 5.76 3.13 -24.87
CA LYS A 6 4.51 3.80 -25.21
C LYS A 6 4.52 4.36 -26.64
N ILE A 7 5.62 5.00 -27.05
CA ILE A 7 5.80 5.53 -28.42
C ILE A 7 5.80 4.38 -29.44
N ALA A 8 6.47 3.27 -29.11
CA ALA A 8 6.57 2.09 -29.96
C ALA A 8 5.34 1.16 -29.90
N ALA A 9 4.31 1.50 -29.11
CA ALA A 9 3.15 0.65 -28.85
C ALA A 9 3.51 -0.78 -28.38
N LEU A 10 4.59 -0.90 -27.60
CA LEU A 10 5.03 -2.13 -26.96
C LEU A 10 4.55 -2.17 -25.51
N SER A 11 4.39 -3.38 -24.97
CA SER A 11 4.05 -3.62 -23.56
C SER A 11 4.88 -4.78 -23.04
N GLN A 12 6.06 -4.47 -22.52
CA GLN A 12 6.99 -5.45 -21.98
C GLN A 12 7.41 -5.07 -20.57
N VAL A 13 7.48 -6.07 -19.69
CA VAL A 13 8.06 -5.91 -18.36
C VAL A 13 9.58 -5.98 -18.50
N GLU A 14 10.25 -4.91 -18.14
CA GLU A 14 11.70 -4.80 -18.19
C GLU A 14 12.25 -4.57 -16.78
N ASN A 15 13.19 -5.42 -16.37
CA ASN A 15 13.86 -5.29 -15.08
C ASN A 15 14.96 -4.22 -15.15
N GLN A 16 14.71 -3.06 -14.55
CA GLN A 16 15.67 -1.95 -14.43
C GLN A 16 16.54 -2.01 -13.16
N TYR A 17 16.32 -3.01 -12.31
CA TYR A 17 17.02 -3.18 -11.04
C TYR A 17 17.75 -4.53 -10.94
N ARG A 18 18.24 -5.03 -12.09
CA ARG A 18 18.93 -6.34 -12.24
C ARG A 18 20.11 -6.57 -11.30
N ARG A 19 20.73 -5.50 -10.81
CA ARG A 19 21.82 -5.59 -9.82
C ARG A 19 21.35 -6.23 -8.50
N VAL A 20 20.07 -6.09 -8.17
CA VAL A 20 19.49 -6.52 -6.89
C VAL A 20 18.38 -7.55 -7.11
N VAL A 21 17.60 -7.43 -8.19
CA VAL A 21 16.45 -8.30 -8.45
C VAL A 21 16.79 -9.29 -9.56
N PRO A 22 17.04 -10.58 -9.25
CA PRO A 22 17.20 -11.62 -10.27
C PRO A 22 15.84 -12.02 -10.86
N ASP A 23 15.84 -12.58 -12.08
CA ASP A 23 14.59 -12.93 -12.79
C ASP A 23 13.74 -13.98 -12.07
N ALA A 24 14.38 -14.92 -11.36
CA ALA A 24 13.68 -15.91 -10.52
C ALA A 24 13.20 -15.33 -9.17
N GLY A 25 13.61 -14.11 -8.82
CA GLY A 25 13.43 -13.55 -7.49
C GLY A 25 14.21 -14.33 -6.41
N ASN A 26 13.76 -14.23 -5.16
CA ASN A 26 14.36 -14.96 -4.04
C ASN A 26 13.57 -16.24 -3.77
N MET A 27 14.06 -17.37 -4.31
CA MET A 27 13.40 -18.68 -4.19
C MET A 27 13.21 -19.14 -2.75
N LEU A 28 14.17 -18.86 -1.85
CA LEU A 28 14.06 -19.23 -0.44
C LEU A 28 12.95 -18.46 0.26
N ALA A 29 12.84 -17.16 -0.02
CA ALA A 29 11.77 -16.33 0.53
C ALA A 29 10.40 -16.72 -0.03
N GLN A 30 10.32 -17.02 -1.34
CA GLN A 30 9.07 -17.49 -1.95
C GLN A 30 8.59 -18.81 -1.32
N GLN A 31 9.50 -19.76 -1.10
CA GLN A 31 9.17 -21.01 -0.43
C GLN A 31 8.69 -20.78 1.01
N ALA A 32 9.41 -19.95 1.77
CA ALA A 32 9.02 -19.63 3.14
C ALA A 32 7.65 -18.93 3.23
N ILE A 33 7.35 -18.03 2.29
CA ILE A 33 6.02 -17.40 2.20
C ILE A 33 4.96 -18.45 1.86
N ALA A 34 5.22 -19.34 0.90
CA ALA A 34 4.27 -20.38 0.50
C ALA A 34 4.02 -21.44 1.59
N ASP A 35 5.02 -21.73 2.42
CA ASP A 35 4.89 -22.67 3.54
C ASP A 35 3.99 -22.10 4.64
N VAL A 36 4.06 -20.79 4.89
CA VAL A 36 3.41 -20.13 6.03
C VAL A 36 2.07 -19.48 5.64
N PHE A 37 1.96 -18.95 4.43
CA PHE A 37 0.83 -18.13 4.00
C PHE A 37 0.16 -18.67 2.74
N CYS A 38 -1.15 -18.48 2.66
CA CYS A 38 -1.94 -18.72 1.46
C CYS A 38 -2.84 -17.53 1.15
N VAL A 39 -3.13 -17.34 -0.14
CA VAL A 39 -4.15 -16.39 -0.57
C VAL A 39 -5.51 -17.07 -0.46
N ASN A 40 -6.43 -16.49 0.30
CA ASN A 40 -7.78 -16.99 0.46
C ASN A 40 -8.74 -15.84 0.74
N GLY A 41 -9.87 -15.82 0.03
CA GLY A 41 -10.90 -14.82 0.20
C GLY A 41 -10.51 -13.40 -0.20
N ASP A 42 -11.42 -12.48 0.09
CA ASP A 42 -11.28 -11.07 -0.22
C ASP A 42 -10.78 -10.32 1.01
N SER A 43 -10.09 -9.20 0.79
CA SER A 43 -9.61 -8.36 1.88
C SER A 43 -9.94 -6.91 1.63
N GLU A 44 -10.26 -6.18 2.70
CA GLU A 44 -10.39 -4.74 2.67
C GLU A 44 -9.00 -4.10 2.70
N TRP A 45 -8.72 -3.26 1.71
CA TRP A 45 -7.54 -2.44 1.64
C TRP A 45 -7.97 -1.00 1.88
N ARG A 46 -7.66 -0.48 3.07
CA ARG A 46 -8.05 0.88 3.48
C ARG A 46 -7.74 1.92 2.39
N GLY A 47 -8.79 2.54 1.87
CA GLY A 47 -8.72 3.56 0.81
C GLY A 47 -8.84 3.03 -0.63
N LEU A 48 -8.81 1.70 -0.83
CA LEU A 48 -9.08 1.00 -2.09
C LEU A 48 -10.38 0.18 -2.04
N GLY A 49 -10.85 -0.17 -0.83
CA GLY A 49 -12.03 -1.01 -0.63
C GLY A 49 -11.67 -2.50 -0.65
N VAL A 50 -12.67 -3.35 -0.85
CA VAL A 50 -12.47 -4.81 -0.90
C VAL A 50 -11.86 -5.20 -2.24
N ILE A 51 -10.74 -5.92 -2.19
CA ILE A 51 -10.06 -6.47 -3.36
C ILE A 51 -10.23 -7.99 -3.37
N GLU A 52 -10.74 -8.51 -4.48
CA GLU A 52 -10.97 -9.94 -4.68
C GLU A 52 -9.67 -10.73 -4.61
N SER A 53 -9.68 -11.89 -3.95
CA SER A 53 -8.52 -12.79 -3.86
C SER A 53 -7.25 -12.10 -3.35
N SER A 54 -7.39 -11.21 -2.37
CA SER A 54 -6.28 -10.47 -1.75
C SER A 54 -6.11 -10.74 -0.26
N GLY A 55 -6.99 -11.56 0.33
CA GLY A 55 -6.85 -12.03 1.71
C GLY A 55 -5.64 -12.96 1.83
N VAL A 56 -4.82 -12.72 2.84
CA VAL A 56 -3.66 -13.56 3.16
C VAL A 56 -3.91 -14.18 4.53
N HIS A 57 -3.86 -15.51 4.58
CA HIS A 57 -4.11 -16.29 5.78
C HIS A 57 -2.92 -17.22 6.07
N LEU A 58 -2.83 -17.69 7.32
CA LEU A 58 -1.87 -18.73 7.67
C LEU A 58 -2.33 -20.08 7.11
N THR A 59 -1.37 -20.91 6.71
CA THR A 59 -1.63 -22.30 6.30
C THR A 59 -2.08 -23.15 7.51
N PRO A 60 -2.78 -24.28 7.29
CA PRO A 60 -3.28 -25.13 8.37
C PRO A 60 -2.22 -25.54 9.38
N GLU A 61 -1.00 -25.82 8.93
CA GLU A 61 0.16 -26.19 9.73
C GLU A 61 0.61 -25.08 10.69
N TYR A 62 0.32 -23.82 10.35
CA TYR A 62 0.69 -22.63 11.10
C TYR A 62 -0.49 -21.98 11.84
N GLN A 63 -1.70 -22.54 11.75
CA GLN A 63 -2.92 -21.99 12.34
C GLN A 63 -2.82 -21.74 13.86
N ARG A 64 -1.94 -22.47 14.57
CA ARG A 64 -1.69 -22.24 16.00
C ARG A 64 -1.16 -20.83 16.33
N PHE A 65 -0.67 -20.10 15.34
CA PHE A 65 -0.18 -18.73 15.46
C PHE A 65 -1.20 -17.68 15.03
N ASP A 66 -2.37 -18.09 14.55
CA ASP A 66 -3.41 -17.19 14.07
C ASP A 66 -4.20 -16.57 15.24
N ALA A 67 -4.00 -15.27 15.44
CA ALA A 67 -4.71 -14.52 16.47
C ALA A 67 -6.20 -14.32 16.13
N GLU A 68 -6.56 -14.18 14.86
CA GLU A 68 -7.95 -14.03 14.45
C GLU A 68 -8.74 -15.31 14.74
N ALA A 69 -8.16 -16.47 14.46
CA ALA A 69 -8.77 -17.76 14.78
C ALA A 69 -8.83 -18.02 16.30
N HIS A 70 -7.82 -17.59 17.05
CA HIS A 70 -7.78 -17.78 18.51
C HIS A 70 -8.77 -16.88 19.25
N PHE A 71 -8.72 -15.57 18.99
CA PHE A 71 -9.50 -14.58 19.73
C PHE A 71 -10.87 -14.30 19.12
N ARG A 72 -11.08 -14.61 17.83
CA ARG A 72 -12.33 -14.37 17.09
C ARG A 72 -12.87 -12.94 17.31
N PRO A 73 -12.06 -11.91 16.98
CA PRO A 73 -12.48 -10.53 17.19
C PRO A 73 -13.74 -10.22 16.38
N ALA A 74 -14.61 -9.36 16.92
CA ALA A 74 -15.75 -8.86 16.17
C ALA A 74 -15.26 -7.98 15.00
N PRO A 75 -15.84 -8.11 13.79
CA PRO A 75 -15.50 -7.23 12.67
C PRO A 75 -15.73 -5.76 13.04
N GLN A 76 -14.78 -4.90 12.68
CA GLN A 76 -14.89 -3.45 12.85
C GLN A 76 -14.85 -2.77 11.50
N GLN A 77 -15.78 -1.85 11.27
CA GLN A 77 -15.70 -0.96 10.13
C GLN A 77 -14.92 0.30 10.53
N VAL A 78 -13.80 0.52 9.87
CA VAL A 78 -12.94 1.68 10.10
C VAL A 78 -13.00 2.54 8.83
N TYR A 79 -13.40 3.79 8.99
CA TYR A 79 -13.49 4.74 7.90
C TYR A 79 -12.55 5.92 8.15
N ASP A 80 -11.92 6.42 7.09
CA ASP A 80 -11.29 7.74 7.14
C ASP A 80 -12.35 8.82 7.35
N ASP A 81 -11.93 9.98 7.89
CA ASP A 81 -12.77 11.17 7.93
C ASP A 81 -13.31 11.45 6.51
N PRO A 82 -14.62 11.69 6.32
CA PRO A 82 -15.20 11.92 4.98
C PRO A 82 -14.58 13.09 4.20
N ARG A 83 -13.87 14.01 4.87
CA ARG A 83 -13.14 15.12 4.26
C ARG A 83 -11.73 14.73 3.82
N ALA A 84 -11.21 13.62 4.30
CA ALA A 84 -9.90 13.11 3.91
C ALA A 84 -9.97 12.54 2.48
N ARG A 85 -8.93 12.82 1.70
CA ARG A 85 -8.78 12.32 0.32
C ARG A 85 -7.72 11.23 0.22
N CYS A 86 -7.56 10.43 1.27
CA CYS A 86 -6.48 9.43 1.36
C CYS A 86 -6.55 8.38 0.23
N GLY A 87 -7.73 7.85 -0.08
CA GLY A 87 -7.90 6.93 -1.22
C GLY A 87 -7.59 7.58 -2.58
N GLU A 88 -7.93 8.85 -2.76
CA GLU A 88 -7.59 9.59 -3.99
C GLU A 88 -6.08 9.84 -4.12
N VAL A 89 -5.39 10.10 -3.01
CA VAL A 89 -3.93 10.20 -2.99
C VAL A 89 -3.30 8.84 -3.30
N LEU A 90 -3.78 7.77 -2.66
CA LEU A 90 -3.27 6.40 -2.85
C LEU A 90 -3.39 5.91 -4.30
N THR A 91 -4.48 6.29 -4.98
CA THR A 91 -4.74 5.94 -6.38
C THR A 91 -4.16 6.94 -7.38
N GLY A 92 -3.43 7.96 -6.92
CA GLY A 92 -2.81 8.97 -7.77
C GLY A 92 -3.80 9.93 -8.45
N ARG A 93 -5.06 9.98 -8.00
CA ARG A 93 -6.10 10.89 -8.50
C ARG A 93 -5.91 12.34 -8.01
N CYS A 94 -5.24 12.53 -6.88
CA CYS A 94 -4.84 13.84 -6.39
C CYS A 94 -3.49 13.79 -5.65
N LYS A 95 -2.84 14.94 -5.50
CA LYS A 95 -1.66 15.14 -4.66
C LYS A 95 -2.06 15.41 -3.21
N PRO A 96 -1.20 15.13 -2.22
CA PRO A 96 -1.48 15.39 -0.80
C PRO A 96 -1.95 16.81 -0.50
N HIS A 97 -1.34 17.85 -1.11
CA HIS A 97 -1.74 19.26 -0.89
C HIS A 97 -3.14 19.61 -1.42
N GLN A 98 -3.74 18.76 -2.27
CA GLN A 98 -5.11 18.92 -2.76
C GLN A 98 -6.15 18.33 -1.78
N CYS A 99 -5.72 17.68 -0.70
CA CYS A 99 -6.57 17.27 0.40
C CYS A 99 -6.84 18.45 1.35
N PRO A 100 -8.10 18.77 1.69
CA PRO A 100 -8.42 19.96 2.50
C PRO A 100 -7.87 19.88 3.94
N LEU A 101 -7.60 18.66 4.43
CA LEU A 101 -7.05 18.44 5.77
C LEU A 101 -5.51 18.52 5.81
N PHE A 102 -4.84 18.35 4.67
CA PHE A 102 -3.39 18.18 4.61
C PHE A 102 -2.62 19.40 5.10
N GLY A 103 -1.66 19.18 6.00
CA GLY A 103 -0.79 20.20 6.57
C GLY A 103 -1.50 21.22 7.46
N LYS A 104 -2.80 21.06 7.68
CA LYS A 104 -3.61 21.84 8.63
C LYS A 104 -3.96 20.91 9.79
N THR A 105 -5.18 20.39 9.78
CA THR A 105 -5.69 19.45 10.79
C THR A 105 -4.99 18.09 10.74
N CYS A 106 -4.60 17.63 9.54
CA CYS A 106 -3.84 16.40 9.34
C CYS A 106 -2.37 16.73 9.08
N ASN A 107 -1.52 16.45 10.05
CA ASN A 107 -0.07 16.65 10.03
C ASN A 107 0.61 15.52 10.87
N PRO A 108 1.95 15.43 10.93
CA PRO A 108 2.61 14.33 11.65
C PRO A 108 2.29 14.25 13.16
N GLU A 109 2.00 15.38 13.81
CA GLU A 109 1.62 15.42 15.24
C GLU A 109 0.15 15.04 15.44
N THR A 110 -0.71 15.40 14.50
CA THR A 110 -2.15 15.09 14.51
C THR A 110 -2.56 14.36 13.23
N ALA A 111 -2.12 13.13 13.07
CA ALA A 111 -2.32 12.35 11.86
C ALA A 111 -3.73 11.72 11.81
N PHE A 112 -4.55 12.11 10.84
CA PHE A 112 -5.91 11.59 10.66
C PHE A 112 -5.96 10.34 9.77
N GLY A 113 -5.12 10.28 8.74
CA GLY A 113 -5.12 9.22 7.75
C GLY A 113 -3.84 8.39 7.79
N ALA A 114 -3.94 7.12 7.40
CA ALA A 114 -2.79 6.18 7.40
C ALA A 114 -1.60 6.71 6.58
N LEU A 115 -1.85 7.48 5.52
CA LEU A 115 -0.81 8.09 4.67
C LEU A 115 0.00 9.19 5.37
N MET A 116 -0.48 9.75 6.49
CA MET A 116 0.27 10.71 7.30
C MET A 116 0.98 10.02 8.49
N VAL A 117 0.50 8.86 8.92
CA VAL A 117 1.11 8.07 10.02
C VAL A 117 2.29 7.24 9.51
N SER A 118 2.15 6.62 8.34
CA SER A 118 3.16 5.71 7.80
C SER A 118 4.41 6.44 7.34
N SER A 119 5.59 5.88 7.64
CA SER A 119 6.88 6.36 7.10
C SER A 119 6.98 6.24 5.58
N GLU A 120 6.19 5.34 4.98
CA GLU A 120 6.08 5.16 3.53
C GLU A 120 4.86 5.91 2.95
N GLY A 121 4.11 6.62 3.79
CA GLY A 121 2.91 7.32 3.41
C GLY A 121 3.20 8.53 2.52
N ALA A 122 2.52 8.61 1.37
CA ALA A 122 2.66 9.73 0.44
C ALA A 122 2.39 11.10 1.08
N CYS A 123 1.47 11.20 2.05
CA CYS A 123 1.21 12.46 2.74
C CYS A 123 2.36 12.82 3.69
N ALA A 124 2.86 11.87 4.48
CA ALA A 124 4.02 12.09 5.36
C ALA A 124 5.25 12.51 4.55
N ALA A 125 5.57 11.79 3.47
CA ALA A 125 6.67 12.13 2.58
C ALA A 125 6.52 13.53 1.98
N TRP A 126 5.34 13.88 1.47
CA TRP A 126 5.08 15.22 0.93
C TRP A 126 5.24 16.30 2.01
N TYR A 127 4.72 16.08 3.21
CA TYR A 127 4.83 17.04 4.30
C TYR A 127 6.30 17.30 4.67
N GLN A 128 7.11 16.25 4.71
CA GLN A 128 8.52 16.33 5.08
C GLN A 128 9.39 16.99 4.00
N TYR A 129 9.14 16.72 2.72
CA TYR A 129 10.08 17.06 1.65
C TYR A 129 9.64 18.17 0.70
N ARG A 130 8.39 18.65 0.76
CA ARG A 130 7.86 19.65 -0.21
C ARG A 130 8.68 20.92 -0.39
N GLN A 131 9.48 21.35 0.60
CA GLN A 131 10.34 22.53 0.41
C GLN A 131 11.43 22.35 -0.67
N GLN A 132 11.66 21.11 -1.12
CA GLN A 132 12.58 20.79 -2.21
C GLN A 132 11.90 20.77 -3.58
N GLU A 133 10.56 20.79 -3.63
CA GLU A 133 9.78 20.95 -4.85
C GLU A 133 9.51 22.46 -5.04
N CYS A 134 10.51 23.21 -5.50
CA CYS A 134 10.22 24.51 -6.11
C CYS A 134 9.35 24.25 -7.34
N GLU A 135 8.04 24.48 -7.22
CA GLU A 135 7.10 24.45 -8.34
C GLU A 135 7.55 25.48 -9.39
N VAL A 136 8.00 24.99 -10.55
CA VAL A 136 8.13 25.76 -11.79
C VAL A 136 6.85 25.57 -12.59
#